data_AF-M4AXM8-F1
#
_entry.id   AF-M4AXM8-F1
#
_cell.length_a   1.000
_cell.length_b   1.000
_cell.length_c   1.000
_cell.angle_alpha   90.00
_cell.angle_beta   90.00
_cell.angle_gamma   90.00
#
_symmetry.space_group_name_H-M   'P 1'
#
loop_
_entity.id
_entity.type
_entity.pdbx_description
1 polymer ?
#
loop_
_entity_poly.entity_id
_entity_poly.type
_entity_poly.pdbx_seq_one_letter_code
_entity_poly.pdbx_strand_id
1 'polypeptide(L)'
;MTIQDSWRPMPPSTINAVENILDLSILATLGLKRTGKKESQEHLNSIKNKFLAHCAQLKVPVQKRGDLIHSSQRHQEETKKSELGKTMLNSLKEDLKAVVRVLERTEEQTVSLQQTCSKLRDELEEEEKKAKQILEISDQCVLKLPSLLPQTEEITLEVSFEAVHKKPFTVCVSFILLLL
;
A
#
# COMPACT_ATOMS: atom_id res chain seq x y z
N MET A 1 43.50 -16.69 25.48
CA MET A 1 43.32 -15.51 24.60
C MET A 1 44.67 -14.79 24.53
N THR A 2 45.43 -15.04 23.47
CA THR A 2 46.70 -14.34 23.20
C THR A 2 46.68 -13.90 21.74
N ILE A 3 46.53 -12.59 21.52
CA ILE A 3 46.34 -11.95 20.21
C ILE A 3 47.69 -11.81 19.45
N GLN A 4 48.77 -12.40 19.98
CA GLN A 4 50.13 -12.08 19.55
C GLN A 4 50.63 -12.90 18.33
N ASP A 5 49.93 -13.97 17.94
CA ASP A 5 50.42 -14.93 16.91
C ASP A 5 49.81 -14.77 15.50
N SER A 6 48.93 -13.78 15.25
CA SER A 6 48.20 -13.69 13.98
C SER A 6 48.81 -12.76 12.93
N TRP A 7 50.03 -12.25 13.12
CA TRP A 7 50.68 -11.33 12.19
C TRP A 7 51.84 -12.02 11.49
N ARG A 8 51.79 -12.10 10.15
CA ARG A 8 52.81 -12.75 9.32
C ARG A 8 53.40 -11.77 8.31
N PRO A 9 54.63 -11.98 7.84
CA PRO A 9 55.16 -11.23 6.70
C PRO A 9 54.18 -11.29 5.53
N MET A 10 54.11 -10.19 4.78
CA MET A 10 53.21 -10.11 3.62
C MET A 10 53.46 -11.27 2.65
N PRO A 11 52.41 -11.97 2.19
CA PRO A 11 52.56 -13.05 1.22
C PRO A 11 53.18 -12.56 -0.09
N PRO A 12 54.05 -13.36 -0.75
CA PRO A 12 54.64 -13.00 -2.04
C PRO A 12 53.60 -12.71 -3.13
N SER A 13 52.45 -13.40 -3.11
CA SER A 13 51.35 -13.15 -4.04
C SER A 13 50.76 -11.75 -3.91
N THR A 14 50.62 -11.25 -2.68
CA THR A 14 50.16 -9.89 -2.41
C THR A 14 51.21 -8.86 -2.83
N ILE A 15 52.49 -9.12 -2.55
CA ILE A 15 53.60 -8.25 -2.99
C ILE A 15 53.63 -8.15 -4.52
N ASN A 16 53.48 -9.27 -5.23
CA ASN A 16 53.43 -9.30 -6.68
C ASN A 16 52.20 -8.57 -7.24
N ALA A 17 51.05 -8.67 -6.58
CA ALA A 17 49.86 -7.90 -6.96
C ALA A 17 50.09 -6.38 -6.82
N VAL A 18 50.74 -5.96 -5.73
CA VAL A 18 51.12 -4.56 -5.50
C VAL A 18 52.14 -4.10 -6.55
N GLU A 19 53.13 -4.93 -6.88
CA GLU A 19 54.10 -4.66 -7.93
C GLU A 19 53.42 -4.43 -9.28
N ASN A 20 52.51 -5.30 -9.69
CA ASN A 20 51.76 -5.15 -10.94
C ASN A 20 50.96 -3.84 -10.99
N ILE A 21 50.34 -3.43 -9.87
CA ILE A 21 49.60 -2.16 -9.77
C ILE A 21 50.56 -0.97 -9.94
N LEU A 22 51.74 -1.03 -9.31
CA LEU A 22 52.75 0.01 -9.42
C LEU A 22 53.31 0.08 -10.85
N ASP A 23 53.58 -1.04 -11.49
CA ASP A 23 54.05 -1.09 -12.88
C ASP A 23 53.02 -0.49 -13.85
N LEU A 24 51.75 -0.83 -13.69
CA LEU A 24 50.66 -0.21 -14.47
C LEU A 24 50.57 1.30 -14.22
N SER A 25 50.72 1.74 -12.96
CA SER A 25 50.68 3.15 -12.59
C SER A 25 51.86 3.93 -13.16
N ILE A 26 53.06 3.34 -13.16
CA ILE A 26 54.26 3.91 -13.76
C ILE A 26 54.07 4.03 -15.27
N LEU A 27 53.58 2.98 -15.93
CA LEU A 27 53.28 2.99 -17.37
C LEU A 27 52.27 4.08 -17.74
N ALA A 28 51.17 4.19 -16.99
CA ALA A 28 50.16 5.23 -17.20
C ALA A 28 50.77 6.64 -17.05
N THR A 29 51.57 6.84 -16.00
CA THR A 29 52.24 8.13 -15.72
C THR A 29 53.24 8.50 -16.83
N LEU A 30 54.05 7.55 -17.29
CA LEU A 30 55.00 7.75 -18.38
C LEU A 30 54.32 7.95 -19.73
N GLY A 31 53.14 7.34 -19.93
CA GLY A 31 52.30 7.55 -21.11
C GLY A 31 51.86 9.01 -21.27
N LEU A 32 51.60 9.70 -20.17
CA LEU A 32 51.19 11.11 -20.15
C LEU A 32 52.37 12.10 -20.28
N LYS A 33 53.61 11.65 -20.00
CA LYS A 33 54.79 12.52 -20.02
C LYS A 33 55.32 12.73 -21.45
N ARG A 34 55.55 13.98 -21.88
CA ARG A 34 56.04 14.29 -23.24
C ARG A 34 57.56 14.21 -23.43
N THR A 35 58.34 14.51 -22.39
CA THR A 35 59.83 14.52 -22.44
C THR A 35 60.43 13.89 -21.18
N GLY A 36 61.70 13.48 -21.22
CA GLY A 36 62.40 12.92 -20.05
C GLY A 36 61.79 11.64 -19.47
N LYS A 37 61.27 10.75 -20.33
CA LYS A 37 60.61 9.49 -19.92
C LYS A 37 61.58 8.54 -19.22
N LYS A 38 62.80 8.41 -19.74
CA LYS A 38 63.82 7.47 -19.23
C LYS A 38 64.23 7.80 -17.79
N GLU A 39 64.60 9.05 -17.53
CA GLU A 39 64.98 9.50 -16.18
C GLU A 39 63.83 9.36 -15.17
N SER A 40 62.59 9.71 -15.57
CA SER A 40 61.43 9.49 -14.70
C SER A 40 61.15 8.02 -14.47
N GLN A 41 61.32 7.16 -15.47
CA GLN A 41 61.16 5.72 -15.30
C GLN A 41 62.18 5.16 -14.31
N GLU A 42 63.45 5.56 -14.42
CA GLU A 42 64.52 5.17 -13.49
C GLU A 42 64.19 5.61 -12.06
N HIS A 43 63.74 6.85 -11.88
CA HIS A 43 63.36 7.37 -10.57
C HIS A 43 62.15 6.63 -9.97
N LEU A 44 61.09 6.43 -10.77
CA LEU A 44 59.89 5.73 -10.34
C LEU A 44 60.18 4.25 -10.02
N ASN A 45 61.03 3.59 -10.79
CA ASN A 45 61.47 2.23 -10.51
C ASN A 45 62.30 2.14 -9.22
N SER A 46 63.15 3.14 -8.94
CA SER A 46 63.88 3.21 -7.67
C SER A 46 62.92 3.30 -6.47
N ILE A 47 61.89 4.15 -6.58
CA ILE A 47 60.85 4.29 -5.57
C ILE A 47 60.06 2.98 -5.43
N LYS A 48 59.63 2.38 -6.54
CA LYS A 48 58.93 1.09 -6.57
C LYS A 48 59.71 0.03 -5.80
N ASN A 49 61.00 -0.15 -6.13
CA ASN A 49 61.84 -1.18 -5.52
C ASN A 49 62.04 -0.97 -4.02
N LYS A 50 62.25 0.28 -3.58
CA LYS A 50 62.34 0.61 -2.15
C LYS A 50 61.03 0.33 -1.42
N PHE A 51 59.91 0.71 -2.02
CA PHE A 51 58.59 0.47 -1.45
C PHE A 51 58.29 -1.04 -1.32
N LEU A 52 58.56 -1.82 -2.37
CA LEU A 52 58.38 -3.29 -2.34
C LEU A 52 59.28 -3.96 -1.29
N ALA A 53 60.51 -3.48 -1.10
CA ALA A 53 61.40 -3.97 -0.05
C ALA A 53 60.81 -3.71 1.36
N HIS A 54 60.15 -2.57 1.57
CA HIS A 54 59.40 -2.31 2.81
C HIS A 54 58.17 -3.22 2.95
N CYS A 55 57.41 -3.44 1.87
CA CYS A 55 56.27 -4.36 1.88
C CYS A 55 56.66 -5.79 2.27
N ALA A 56 57.84 -6.26 1.83
CA ALA A 56 58.36 -7.59 2.18
C ALA A 56 58.66 -7.74 3.68
N GLN A 57 58.98 -6.64 4.37
CA GLN A 57 59.26 -6.62 5.80
C GLN A 57 58.00 -6.33 6.64
N LEU A 58 56.94 -5.83 6.00
CA LEU A 58 55.70 -5.48 6.66
C LEU A 58 54.99 -6.74 7.15
N LYS A 59 54.67 -6.77 8.45
CA LYS A 59 53.78 -7.77 9.01
C LYS A 59 52.34 -7.34 8.75
N VAL A 60 51.53 -8.25 8.22
CA VAL A 60 50.11 -8.05 7.99
C VAL A 60 49.31 -9.05 8.83
N PRO A 61 48.10 -8.69 9.27
CA PRO A 61 47.20 -9.64 9.90
C PRO A 61 46.93 -10.79 8.93
N VAL A 62 46.96 -12.03 9.41
CA VAL A 62 46.50 -13.18 8.64
C VAL A 62 45.00 -13.01 8.43
N GLN A 63 44.63 -12.56 7.23
CA GLN A 63 43.25 -12.48 6.81
C GLN A 63 42.67 -13.89 6.83
N LYS A 64 41.78 -14.18 7.79
CA LYS A 64 41.07 -15.45 7.82
C LYS A 64 40.16 -15.48 6.60
N ARG A 65 40.49 -16.34 5.64
CA ARG A 65 39.71 -16.54 4.40
C ARG A 65 38.22 -16.80 4.68
N GLY A 66 37.92 -17.45 5.80
CA GLY A 66 36.55 -17.65 6.29
C GLY A 66 35.79 -16.34 6.49
N ASP A 67 36.39 -15.35 7.13
CA ASP A 67 35.73 -14.07 7.45
C ASP A 67 35.34 -13.31 6.17
N LEU A 68 36.19 -13.35 5.13
CA LEU A 68 35.91 -12.75 3.83
C LEU A 68 34.81 -13.48 3.07
N ILE A 69 34.82 -14.82 3.09
CA ILE A 69 33.77 -15.64 2.45
C ILE A 69 32.42 -15.40 3.13
N HIS A 70 32.39 -15.37 4.47
CA HIS A 70 31.18 -15.07 5.24
C HIS A 70 30.67 -13.65 4.97
N SER A 71 31.57 -12.67 4.84
CA SER A 71 31.19 -11.30 4.48
C SER A 71 30.59 -11.23 3.07
N SER A 72 31.20 -11.89 2.09
CA SER A 72 30.70 -11.92 0.71
C SER A 72 29.37 -12.63 0.60
N GLN A 73 29.21 -13.77 1.27
CA GLN A 73 27.96 -14.52 1.29
C GLN A 73 26.83 -13.71 1.93
N ARG A 74 27.09 -13.11 3.09
CA ARG A 74 26.11 -12.24 3.77
C ARG A 74 25.70 -11.06 2.89
N HIS A 75 26.63 -10.45 2.18
CA HIS A 75 26.31 -9.36 1.26
C HIS A 75 25.39 -9.83 0.12
N GLN A 76 25.64 -11.00 -0.46
CA GLN A 76 24.78 -11.57 -1.50
C GLN A 76 23.38 -11.90 -0.99
N GLU A 77 23.27 -12.46 0.22
CA GLU A 77 22.00 -12.77 0.87
C GLU A 77 21.18 -11.50 1.14
N GLU A 78 21.80 -10.46 1.71
CA GLU A 78 21.15 -9.17 1.95
C GLU A 78 20.74 -8.48 0.64
N THR A 79 21.55 -8.59 -0.40
CA THR A 79 21.21 -8.05 -1.74
C THR A 79 19.96 -8.72 -2.29
N LYS A 80 19.90 -10.06 -2.28
CA LYS A 80 18.71 -10.81 -2.71
C LYS A 80 17.47 -10.45 -1.90
N LYS A 81 17.62 -10.33 -0.57
CA LYS A 81 16.53 -9.93 0.32
C LYS A 81 16.04 -8.52 0.02
N SER A 82 16.95 -7.59 -0.24
CA SER A 82 16.61 -6.21 -0.62
C SER A 82 15.87 -6.15 -1.96
N GLU A 83 16.29 -6.93 -2.95
CA GLU A 83 15.64 -6.99 -4.26
C GLU A 83 14.22 -7.57 -4.15
N LEU A 84 14.06 -8.69 -3.44
CA LEU A 84 12.76 -9.29 -3.16
C LEU A 84 11.86 -8.36 -2.33
N GLY A 85 12.41 -7.66 -1.35
CA GLY A 85 11.68 -6.65 -0.57
C GLY A 85 11.17 -5.51 -1.45
N LYS A 86 11.98 -5.05 -2.40
CA LYS A 86 11.60 -3.99 -3.35
C LYS A 86 10.48 -4.43 -4.28
N THR A 87 10.53 -5.65 -4.80
CA THR A 87 9.45 -6.17 -5.67
C THR A 87 8.15 -6.34 -4.89
N MET A 88 8.21 -6.88 -3.67
CA MET A 88 7.05 -7.04 -2.80
C MET A 88 6.42 -5.69 -2.41
N LEU A 89 7.25 -4.70 -2.09
CA LEU A 89 6.79 -3.34 -1.77
C LEU A 89 6.10 -2.68 -2.97
N ASN A 90 6.65 -2.87 -4.17
CA ASN A 90 6.02 -2.36 -5.40
C ASN A 90 4.66 -3.01 -5.65
N SER A 91 4.53 -4.32 -5.44
CA SER A 91 3.24 -5.01 -5.54
C SER A 91 2.21 -4.42 -4.56
N LEU A 92 2.60 -4.30 -3.28
CA LEU A 92 1.72 -3.75 -2.24
C LEU A 92 1.27 -2.32 -2.55
N LYS A 93 2.15 -1.51 -3.14
CA LYS A 93 1.82 -0.15 -3.57
C LYS A 93 0.73 -0.15 -4.65
N GLU A 94 0.82 -1.04 -5.63
CA GLU A 94 -0.18 -1.15 -6.69
C GLU A 94 -1.52 -1.67 -6.15
N ASP A 95 -1.48 -2.65 -5.24
CA ASP A 95 -2.67 -3.17 -4.56
C ASP A 95 -3.37 -2.07 -3.75
N LEU A 96 -2.61 -1.30 -2.96
CA LEU A 96 -3.16 -0.17 -2.21
C LEU A 96 -3.80 0.86 -3.14
N LYS A 97 -3.14 1.18 -4.27
CA LYS A 97 -3.69 2.09 -5.27
C LYS A 97 -4.98 1.54 -5.88
N ALA A 98 -5.09 0.23 -6.07
CA ALA A 98 -6.31 -0.41 -6.56
C ALA A 98 -7.45 -0.31 -5.54
N VAL A 99 -7.17 -0.56 -4.27
CA VAL A 99 -8.14 -0.42 -3.17
C VAL A 99 -8.64 1.01 -3.06
N VAL A 100 -7.74 2.01 -3.07
CA VAL A 100 -8.12 3.43 -3.04
C VAL A 100 -9.07 3.77 -4.20
N ARG A 101 -8.75 3.34 -5.42
CA ARG A 101 -9.63 3.57 -6.60
C ARG A 101 -11.01 2.91 -6.45
N VAL A 102 -11.11 1.79 -5.74
CA VAL A 102 -12.41 1.13 -5.49
C VAL A 102 -13.18 1.93 -4.45
N LEU A 103 -12.53 2.33 -3.36
CA LEU A 103 -13.15 3.13 -2.31
C LEU A 103 -13.68 4.47 -2.83
N GLU A 104 -12.90 5.19 -3.65
CA GLU A 104 -13.34 6.43 -4.28
C GLU A 104 -14.62 6.23 -5.12
N ARG A 105 -14.66 5.18 -5.95
CA ARG A 105 -15.86 4.85 -6.74
C ARG A 105 -17.05 4.45 -5.87
N THR A 106 -16.82 3.67 -4.81
CA THR A 106 -17.88 3.27 -3.89
C THR A 106 -18.43 4.47 -3.12
N GLU A 107 -17.58 5.43 -2.75
CA GLU A 107 -18.00 6.68 -2.12
C GLU A 107 -18.88 7.51 -3.06
N GLU A 108 -18.45 7.70 -4.32
CA GLU A 108 -19.26 8.38 -5.34
C GLU A 108 -20.64 7.72 -5.53
N GLN A 109 -20.68 6.39 -5.60
CA GLN A 109 -21.93 5.64 -5.70
C GLN A 109 -22.81 5.80 -4.47
N THR A 110 -22.22 5.79 -3.27
CA THR A 110 -22.95 5.95 -2.00
C THR A 110 -23.57 7.33 -1.91
N VAL A 111 -22.82 8.38 -2.25
CA VAL A 111 -23.31 9.77 -2.30
C VAL A 111 -24.44 9.90 -3.32
N SER A 112 -24.28 9.36 -4.53
CA SER A 112 -25.33 9.39 -5.56
C SER A 112 -26.61 8.67 -5.13
N LEU A 113 -26.47 7.52 -4.46
CA LEU A 113 -27.61 6.75 -3.95
C LEU A 113 -28.31 7.51 -2.82
N GLN A 114 -27.55 8.09 -1.89
CA GLN A 114 -28.09 8.93 -0.82
C GLN A 114 -28.90 10.11 -1.36
N GLN A 115 -28.38 10.81 -2.38
CA GLN A 115 -29.09 11.90 -3.06
C GLN A 115 -30.41 11.41 -3.67
N THR A 116 -30.38 10.26 -4.34
CA THR A 116 -31.57 9.65 -4.93
C THR A 116 -32.61 9.28 -3.87
N CYS A 117 -32.18 8.65 -2.78
CA CYS A 117 -33.05 8.31 -1.66
C CYS A 117 -33.64 9.55 -0.98
N SER A 118 -32.89 10.64 -0.85
CA SER A 118 -33.40 11.91 -0.34
C SER A 118 -34.50 12.45 -1.25
N LYS A 119 -34.24 12.52 -2.55
CA LYS A 119 -35.22 13.02 -3.52
C LYS A 119 -36.51 12.20 -3.52
N LEU A 120 -36.41 10.88 -3.52
CA LEU A 120 -37.58 10.00 -3.47
C LEU A 120 -38.39 10.17 -2.18
N ARG A 121 -37.72 10.49 -1.06
CA ARG A 121 -38.38 10.77 0.21
C ARG A 121 -39.17 12.08 0.14
N ASP A 122 -38.57 13.12 -0.43
CA ASP A 122 -39.25 14.41 -0.62
C ASP A 122 -40.46 14.26 -1.55
N GLU A 123 -40.32 13.53 -2.67
CA GLU A 123 -41.42 13.24 -3.59
C GLU A 123 -42.56 12.44 -2.91
N LEU A 124 -42.21 11.45 -2.09
CA LEU A 124 -43.18 10.66 -1.33
C LEU A 124 -43.94 11.52 -0.31
N GLU A 125 -43.24 12.41 0.39
CA GLU A 125 -43.86 13.32 1.36
C GLU A 125 -44.86 14.27 0.68
N GLU A 126 -44.50 14.82 -0.48
CA GLU A 126 -45.39 15.68 -1.25
C GLU A 126 -46.62 14.92 -1.79
N GLU A 127 -46.45 13.68 -2.26
CA GLU A 127 -47.58 12.88 -2.73
C GLU A 127 -48.51 12.47 -1.57
N GLU A 128 -47.95 12.18 -0.39
CA GLU A 128 -48.74 11.92 0.82
C GLU A 128 -49.55 13.17 1.24
N LYS A 129 -48.97 14.37 1.15
CA LYS A 129 -49.69 15.64 1.42
C LYS A 129 -50.85 15.84 0.45
N LYS A 130 -50.65 15.60 -0.85
CA LYS A 130 -51.72 15.70 -1.85
C LYS A 130 -52.84 14.69 -1.58
N ALA A 131 -52.49 13.44 -1.29
CA ALA A 131 -53.47 12.40 -0.97
C ALA A 131 -54.32 12.77 0.26
N LYS A 132 -53.70 13.33 1.31
CA LYS A 132 -54.42 13.84 2.49
C LYS A 132 -55.40 14.96 2.14
N GLN A 133 -54.98 15.94 1.32
CA GLN A 133 -55.87 17.03 0.88
C GLN A 133 -57.08 16.51 0.10
N ILE A 134 -56.89 15.53 -0.79
CA ILE A 134 -57.99 14.91 -1.57
C ILE A 134 -59.00 14.23 -0.63
N LEU A 135 -58.50 13.51 0.39
CA LEU A 135 -59.37 12.87 1.39
C LEU A 135 -60.15 13.89 2.20
N GLU A 136 -59.52 14.99 2.65
CA GLU A 136 -60.21 16.06 3.38
C GLU A 136 -61.32 16.73 2.56
N ILE A 137 -61.08 16.98 1.26
CA ILE A 137 -62.10 17.53 0.34
C ILE A 137 -63.25 16.53 0.15
N SER A 138 -62.93 15.25 -0.04
CA SER A 138 -63.94 14.18 -0.15
C SER A 138 -64.83 14.14 1.09
N ASP A 139 -64.26 14.20 2.29
CA ASP A 139 -65.00 14.19 3.55
C ASP A 139 -65.93 15.42 3.71
N GLN A 140 -65.54 16.57 3.16
CA GLN A 140 -66.39 17.77 3.12
C GLN A 140 -67.50 17.70 2.07
N CYS A 141 -67.28 16.97 0.97
CA CYS A 141 -68.24 16.78 -0.12
C CYS A 141 -69.21 15.60 0.08
N VAL A 142 -69.11 14.86 1.19
CA VAL A 142 -70.12 13.85 1.55
C VAL A 142 -71.45 14.58 1.81
N LEU A 143 -72.42 14.39 0.92
CA LEU A 143 -73.81 14.79 1.13
C LEU A 143 -74.25 14.23 2.49
N LYS A 144 -74.38 15.11 3.49
CA LYS A 144 -74.94 14.75 4.80
C LYS A 144 -76.42 14.44 4.60
N LEU A 145 -76.70 13.19 4.23
CA LEU A 145 -78.05 12.66 4.25
C LEU A 145 -78.54 12.70 5.70
N PRO A 146 -79.73 13.28 5.96
CA PRO A 146 -80.28 13.34 7.30
C PRO A 146 -80.38 11.94 7.91
N SER A 147 -79.81 11.76 9.09
CA SER A 147 -79.94 10.51 9.83
C SER A 147 -81.39 10.35 10.31
N LEU A 148 -82.11 9.41 9.71
CA LEU A 148 -83.42 8.98 10.21
C LEU A 148 -83.20 8.24 11.53
N LEU A 149 -83.77 8.77 12.61
CA LEU A 149 -83.72 8.21 13.96
C LEU A 149 -84.41 6.82 14.01
N PRO A 150 -84.05 5.99 15.01
CA PRO A 150 -84.30 4.55 15.02
C PRO A 150 -85.66 4.20 15.62
N GLN A 151 -86.32 3.20 15.05
CA GLN A 151 -87.24 2.37 15.83
C GLN A 151 -86.69 0.95 15.90
N THR A 152 -86.40 0.59 17.15
CA THR A 152 -86.64 -0.70 17.81
C THR A 152 -87.22 -1.80 16.92
N GLU A 153 -86.46 -2.87 16.67
CA GLU A 153 -86.69 -4.18 17.29
C GLU A 153 -85.78 -5.24 16.66
N GLU A 154 -85.34 -6.13 17.54
CA GLU A 154 -84.36 -7.20 17.43
C GLU A 154 -84.80 -8.33 16.49
N ILE A 155 -84.07 -8.60 15.40
CA ILE A 155 -83.95 -9.95 14.81
C ILE A 155 -82.53 -10.14 14.24
N THR A 156 -81.81 -11.02 14.91
CA THR A 156 -80.55 -11.64 14.50
C THR A 156 -80.70 -12.35 13.16
N LEU A 157 -80.02 -11.85 12.11
CA LEU A 157 -79.65 -12.64 10.94
C LEU A 157 -78.20 -12.29 10.57
N GLU A 158 -77.30 -13.18 10.96
CA GLU A 158 -75.93 -13.26 10.43
C GLU A 158 -75.99 -13.36 8.90
N VAL A 159 -75.50 -12.33 8.23
CA VAL A 159 -74.97 -12.46 6.88
C VAL A 159 -73.60 -11.78 6.87
N SER A 160 -72.59 -12.64 6.90
CA SER A 160 -71.19 -12.31 6.70
C SER A 160 -70.99 -11.58 5.37
N PHE A 161 -70.55 -10.32 5.45
CA PHE A 161 -69.72 -9.71 4.43
C PHE A 161 -68.47 -9.15 5.10
N GLU A 162 -67.49 -10.03 5.14
CA GLU A 162 -66.11 -9.78 5.50
C GLU A 162 -65.55 -8.73 4.53
N ALA A 163 -65.26 -7.53 5.05
CA ALA A 163 -64.68 -6.44 4.29
C ALA A 163 -63.46 -5.86 5.02
N VAL A 164 -62.35 -6.57 4.81
CA VAL A 164 -61.05 -6.03 4.36
C VAL A 164 -60.42 -4.90 5.20
N HIS A 165 -59.39 -5.33 5.95
CA HIS A 165 -58.17 -4.62 6.32
C HIS A 165 -58.27 -3.25 7.01
N LYS A 166 -58.41 -3.31 8.33
CA LYS A 166 -57.98 -2.25 9.25
C LYS A 166 -56.49 -2.45 9.61
N LYS A 167 -55.59 -1.78 8.85
CA LYS A 167 -54.16 -1.43 9.14
C LYS A 167 -53.17 -2.63 9.35
N PRO A 168 -51.92 -2.56 8.84
CA PRO A 168 -50.90 -1.66 9.39
C PRO A 168 -49.87 -1.14 8.37
N PHE A 169 -49.89 0.17 8.09
CA PHE A 169 -48.78 0.84 7.38
C PHE A 169 -47.61 1.22 8.31
N THR A 170 -47.57 0.67 9.53
CA THR A 170 -46.51 0.93 10.52
C THR A 170 -45.40 -0.12 10.51
N VAL A 171 -45.50 -1.20 9.72
CA VAL A 171 -44.51 -2.30 9.74
C VAL A 171 -43.41 -2.16 8.67
N CYS A 172 -43.64 -1.44 7.56
CA CYS A 172 -42.61 -1.27 6.53
C CYS A 172 -41.50 -0.27 6.89
N VAL A 173 -41.76 0.71 7.76
CA VAL A 173 -40.73 1.70 8.15
C VAL A 173 -39.73 1.11 9.15
N SER A 174 -40.18 0.16 9.99
CA SER A 174 -39.33 -0.48 11.00
C SER A 174 -38.34 -1.52 10.42
N PHE A 175 -38.64 -2.12 9.26
CA PHE A 175 -37.74 -3.10 8.64
C PHE A 175 -36.55 -2.47 7.91
N ILE A 176 -36.67 -1.20 7.51
CA ILE A 176 -35.60 -0.45 6.82
C ILE A 176 -34.60 0.13 7.82
N LEU A 177 -35.00 0.39 9.08
CA LEU A 177 -34.10 0.91 10.12
C LEU A 177 -33.24 -0.17 10.81
N LEU A 178 -33.47 -1.46 10.53
CA LEU A 178 -32.71 -2.56 11.15
C LEU A 178 -31.56 -3.09 10.27
N LEU A 179 -31.36 -2.51 9.08
CA LEU A 179 -30.34 -2.90 8.08
C LEU A 179 -29.33 -1.77 7.76
N LEU A 180 -29.36 -0.68 8.52
CA LEU A 180 -28.37 0.41 8.54
C LEU A 180 -27.69 0.43 9.92
#